data_AF-A0AAV6X344-F1
#
_entry.id   AF-A0AAV6X344-F1
#
_cell.length_a   1.000
_cell.length_b   1.000
_cell.length_c   1.000
_cell.angle_alpha   90.00
_cell.angle_beta   90.00
_cell.angle_gamma   90.00
#
_symmetry.space_group_name_H-M   'P 1'
#
loop_
_entity.id
_entity.type
_entity.pdbx_description
1 polymer ?
#
loop_
_entity_poly.entity_id
_entity_poly.type
_entity_poly.pdbx_seq_one_letter_code
_entity_poly.pdbx_strand_id
1 'polypeptide(L)'
;MMDHAVDEFRKPRIRTILQTGAKKGLTVCRTWAFNYGDYNAFQISPGRFDERVFRALDHVIAETNQYRIRLILFLVNNLQAYGGKTQYVKWAWEEGIGLRKHQVKLKCKMLARGKKRLEREKMMLRRRKRKLGGGKMRLENE
;
A
#
# COMPACT_ATOMS: atom_id res chain seq x y z
N MET A 1 -6.56 7.98 -13.71
CA MET A 1 -6.67 8.62 -12.38
C MET A 1 -5.30 8.76 -11.73
N MET A 2 -4.60 7.67 -11.40
CA MET A 2 -3.23 7.76 -10.84
C MET A 2 -2.22 8.44 -11.75
N ASP A 3 -2.17 8.09 -13.04
CA ASP A 3 -1.24 8.75 -13.98
C ASP A 3 -1.44 10.28 -14.03
N HIS A 4 -2.70 10.72 -14.03
CA HIS A 4 -3.03 12.16 -13.97
C HIS A 4 -2.69 12.80 -12.62
N ALA A 5 -2.58 12.03 -11.55
CA ALA A 5 -2.26 12.56 -10.22
C ALA A 5 -0.78 12.88 -10.07
N VAL A 6 0.08 12.23 -10.85
CA VAL A 6 1.53 12.42 -10.84
C VAL A 6 1.94 13.66 -11.64
N ASP A 7 1.19 14.00 -12.69
CA ASP A 7 1.42 15.18 -13.52
C ASP A 7 0.63 16.39 -13.00
N GLU A 8 1.33 17.42 -12.52
CA GLU A 8 0.72 18.65 -11.99
C GLU A 8 -0.23 19.34 -12.97
N PHE A 9 0.05 19.31 -14.28
CA PHE A 9 -0.82 19.93 -15.28
C PHE A 9 -2.11 19.14 -15.50
N ARG A 10 -2.08 17.83 -15.25
CA ARG A 10 -3.24 16.94 -15.40
C ARG A 10 -4.00 16.72 -14.11
N LYS A 11 -3.39 17.00 -12.96
CA LYS A 11 -3.95 16.83 -11.62
C LYS A 11 -5.34 17.48 -11.45
N PRO A 12 -5.61 18.71 -11.97
CA PRO A 12 -6.95 19.30 -11.87
C PRO A 12 -8.07 18.47 -12.52
N ARG A 13 -7.75 17.61 -13.50
CA ARG A 13 -8.77 16.73 -14.13
C ARG A 13 -9.37 15.72 -13.16
N ILE A 14 -8.64 15.33 -12.11
CA ILE A 14 -9.14 14.39 -11.09
C ILE A 14 -10.35 15.00 -10.40
N ARG A 15 -10.24 16.25 -9.97
CA ARG A 15 -11.35 17.01 -9.39
C ARG A 15 -12.55 17.04 -10.32
N THR A 16 -12.34 17.37 -11.60
CA THR A 16 -13.43 17.42 -12.59
C THR A 16 -14.14 16.08 -12.75
N ILE A 17 -13.39 14.97 -12.81
CA ILE A 17 -13.94 13.62 -12.93
C ILE A 17 -14.76 13.25 -11.69
N LEU A 18 -14.22 13.49 -10.49
CA LEU A 18 -14.89 13.17 -9.22
C LEU A 18 -16.14 14.01 -9.01
N GLN A 19 -16.06 15.32 -9.27
CA GLN A 19 -17.21 16.21 -9.17
C GLN A 19 -18.32 15.81 -10.15
N THR A 20 -17.97 15.48 -11.40
CA THR A 20 -18.94 15.03 -12.40
C THR A 20 -19.56 13.69 -12.01
N GLY A 21 -18.75 12.76 -11.52
CA GLY A 21 -19.21 11.48 -11.00
C GLY A 21 -20.19 11.66 -9.84
N ALA A 22 -19.83 12.48 -8.84
CA ALA A 22 -20.67 12.76 -7.68
C ALA A 22 -22.01 13.38 -8.09
N LYS A 23 -22.03 14.35 -9.02
CA LYS A 23 -23.25 14.95 -9.58
C LYS A 23 -24.15 13.92 -10.27
N LYS A 24 -23.58 12.83 -10.79
CA LYS A 24 -24.29 11.72 -11.43
C LYS A 24 -24.62 10.57 -10.46
N GLY A 25 -24.37 10.73 -9.16
CA GLY A 25 -24.67 9.72 -8.15
C GLY A 25 -23.60 8.64 -7.97
N LEU A 26 -22.38 8.84 -8.47
CA LEU A 26 -21.26 7.92 -8.22
C LEU A 26 -20.89 7.93 -6.73
N THR A 27 -20.95 6.77 -6.08
CA THR A 27 -20.60 6.62 -4.65
C THR A 27 -19.35 5.78 -4.41
N VAL A 28 -18.89 5.06 -5.42
CA VAL A 28 -17.69 4.20 -5.36
C VAL A 28 -16.88 4.39 -6.63
N CYS A 29 -15.57 4.60 -6.49
CA CYS A 29 -14.62 4.68 -7.57
C CYS A 29 -13.56 3.58 -7.43
N ARG A 30 -13.21 2.95 -8.55
CA ARG A 30 -12.22 1.89 -8.62
C ARG A 30 -11.00 2.41 -9.35
N THR A 31 -9.84 2.37 -8.69
CA THR A 31 -8.58 2.84 -9.29
C THR A 31 -7.41 1.92 -8.95
N TRP A 32 -6.37 2.05 -9.75
CA TRP A 32 -5.12 1.33 -9.64
C TRP A 32 -4.27 2.03 -8.58
N ALA A 33 -3.62 1.30 -7.68
CA ALA A 33 -2.66 1.81 -6.71
C ALA A 33 -1.31 1.10 -6.89
N PHE A 34 -0.90 0.90 -8.14
CA PHE A 34 0.36 0.30 -8.51
C PHE A 34 0.82 0.74 -9.89
N ASN A 35 2.13 0.62 -10.10
CA ASN A 35 2.83 0.66 -11.38
C ASN A 35 4.27 0.16 -11.14
N TYR A 36 4.73 -0.85 -11.88
CA TYR A 36 5.96 -1.57 -11.57
C TYR A 36 6.98 -1.44 -12.73
N GLY A 37 7.96 -0.54 -12.57
CA GLY A 37 9.12 -0.44 -13.45
C GLY A 37 8.95 0.34 -14.77
N ASP A 38 7.87 1.09 -14.96
CA ASP A 38 7.60 1.90 -16.17
C ASP A 38 7.50 3.41 -15.85
N TYR A 39 7.13 4.25 -16.82
CA TYR A 39 6.87 5.68 -16.64
C TYR A 39 5.92 5.92 -15.45
N ASN A 40 6.34 6.78 -14.50
CA ASN A 40 5.68 6.99 -13.21
C ASN A 40 5.48 5.70 -12.39
N ALA A 41 6.50 4.85 -12.33
CA ALA A 41 6.51 3.64 -11.49
C ALA A 41 6.20 3.97 -10.03
N PHE A 42 5.18 3.31 -9.49
CA PHE A 42 4.82 3.37 -8.08
C PHE A 42 5.89 2.67 -7.23
N GLN A 43 6.34 1.50 -7.70
CA GLN A 43 7.41 0.73 -7.08
C GLN A 43 8.53 0.50 -8.09
N ILE A 44 9.72 1.00 -7.75
CA ILE A 44 10.90 1.02 -8.61
C ILE A 44 11.65 -0.32 -8.50
N SER A 45 11.74 -0.87 -7.29
CA SER A 45 12.35 -2.17 -6.99
C SER A 45 11.65 -2.82 -5.79
N PRO A 46 11.90 -4.11 -5.46
CA PRO A 46 11.31 -4.75 -4.28
C PRO A 46 11.49 -3.90 -3.01
N GLY A 47 10.38 -3.46 -2.40
CA GLY A 47 10.38 -2.64 -1.18
C GLY A 47 10.75 -1.16 -1.34
N ARG A 48 11.09 -0.69 -2.55
CA ARG A 48 11.45 0.71 -2.82
C ARG A 48 10.43 1.38 -3.72
N PHE A 49 9.89 2.49 -3.24
CA PHE A 49 8.79 3.21 -3.88
C PHE A 49 9.20 4.62 -4.31
N ASP A 50 8.53 5.15 -5.33
CA ASP A 50 8.67 6.56 -5.73
C ASP A 50 7.74 7.43 -4.87
N GLU A 51 8.34 8.25 -3.99
CA GLU A 51 7.62 9.17 -3.10
C GLU A 51 6.74 10.16 -3.85
N ARG A 52 7.15 10.59 -5.06
CA ARG A 52 6.34 11.48 -5.90
C ARG A 52 5.01 10.82 -6.27
N VAL A 53 5.04 9.53 -6.61
CA VAL A 53 3.84 8.76 -6.98
C VAL A 53 3.01 8.41 -5.75
N PHE A 54 3.64 8.20 -4.58
CA PHE A 54 2.94 8.05 -3.31
C PHE A 54 2.13 9.29 -2.94
N ARG A 55 2.72 10.48 -3.02
CA ARG A 55 1.99 11.74 -2.78
C ARG A 55 0.85 11.96 -3.78
N ALA A 56 0.99 11.47 -5.01
CA ALA A 56 -0.09 11.47 -5.98
C ALA A 56 -1.27 10.58 -5.55
N LEU A 57 -1.00 9.42 -4.93
CA LEU A 57 -2.04 8.57 -4.35
C LEU A 57 -2.73 9.27 -3.17
N ASP A 58 -1.98 9.93 -2.31
CA ASP A 58 -2.53 10.72 -1.20
C ASP A 58 -3.48 11.80 -1.70
N HIS A 59 -3.09 12.51 -2.78
CA HIS A 59 -3.94 13.50 -3.42
C HIS A 59 -5.25 12.90 -3.94
N VAL A 60 -5.20 11.73 -4.59
CA VAL A 60 -6.42 11.02 -5.06
C VAL A 60 -7.34 10.65 -3.90
N ILE A 61 -6.78 10.17 -2.79
CA ILE A 61 -7.54 9.82 -1.58
C ILE A 61 -8.18 11.08 -0.98
N ALA A 62 -7.43 12.17 -0.88
CA ALA A 62 -7.93 13.44 -0.35
C ALA A 62 -9.09 14.01 -1.19
N GLU A 63 -8.92 14.08 -2.51
CA GLU A 63 -9.96 14.59 -3.42
C GLU A 63 -11.22 13.72 -3.40
N THR A 64 -11.10 12.39 -3.43
CA THR A 64 -12.27 11.49 -3.38
C THR A 64 -13.07 11.64 -2.09
N ASN A 65 -12.39 11.87 -0.97
CA ASN A 65 -13.03 12.13 0.31
C ASN A 65 -13.84 13.44 0.31
N GLN A 66 -13.37 14.49 -0.38
CA GLN A 66 -14.12 15.75 -0.51
C GLN A 66 -15.49 15.55 -1.18
N TYR A 67 -15.59 14.57 -2.10
CA TYR A 67 -16.83 14.25 -2.82
C TYR A 67 -17.61 13.07 -2.22
N ARG A 68 -17.22 12.56 -1.04
CA ARG A 68 -17.82 11.40 -0.38
C ARG A 68 -17.86 10.13 -1.25
N ILE A 69 -16.88 9.98 -2.13
CA ILE A 69 -16.72 8.80 -3.00
C ILE A 69 -15.78 7.80 -2.31
N ARG A 70 -16.23 6.56 -2.12
CA ARG A 70 -15.41 5.49 -1.57
C ARG A 70 -14.45 4.93 -2.63
N LEU A 71 -13.25 4.54 -2.23
CA LEU A 71 -12.26 3.97 -3.15
C LEU A 71 -12.11 2.46 -3.00
N ILE A 72 -12.05 1.75 -4.13
CA ILE A 72 -11.52 0.40 -4.24
C ILE A 72 -10.15 0.51 -4.93
N LEU A 73 -9.10 0.20 -4.17
CA LEU A 73 -7.71 0.26 -4.64
C LEU A 73 -7.22 -1.14 -5.02
N PHE A 74 -6.86 -1.32 -6.29
CA PHE A 74 -6.11 -2.51 -6.67
C PHE A 74 -4.63 -2.33 -6.38
N LEU A 75 -4.03 -3.33 -5.75
CA LEU A 75 -2.63 -3.28 -5.32
C LEU A 75 -1.68 -3.98 -6.31
N VAL A 76 -2.16 -4.89 -7.14
CA VAL A 76 -1.34 -5.62 -8.12
C VAL A 76 -2.16 -5.94 -9.37
N ASN A 77 -1.49 -5.99 -10.54
CA ASN A 77 -2.06 -6.54 -11.78
C ASN A 77 -1.65 -8.01 -11.94
N ASN A 78 -2.57 -8.85 -12.43
CA ASN A 78 -2.21 -10.17 -12.93
C ASN A 78 -1.72 -10.13 -14.38
N LEU A 79 -2.14 -9.11 -15.14
CA LEU A 79 -1.72 -8.89 -16.53
C LEU A 79 -0.41 -8.11 -16.60
N GLN A 80 0.17 -8.01 -17.80
CA GLN A 80 1.49 -7.41 -18.03
C GLN A 80 1.49 -5.87 -17.96
N ALA A 81 0.34 -5.22 -18.18
CA ALA A 81 0.26 -3.75 -18.16
C ALA A 81 0.71 -3.18 -16.80
N TYR A 82 1.59 -2.18 -16.85
CA TYR A 82 2.23 -1.56 -15.69
C TYR A 82 3.08 -2.55 -14.86
N GLY A 83 3.73 -3.49 -15.54
CA GLY A 83 4.64 -4.50 -15.00
C GLY A 83 3.93 -5.73 -14.41
N GLY A 84 2.92 -5.51 -13.56
CA GLY A 84 2.10 -6.57 -12.97
C GLY A 84 2.87 -7.71 -12.28
N LYS A 85 2.27 -8.89 -12.20
CA LYS A 85 2.87 -10.09 -11.58
C LYS A 85 4.18 -10.50 -12.27
N THR A 86 4.28 -10.31 -13.58
CA THR A 86 5.49 -10.61 -14.35
C THR A 86 6.70 -9.83 -13.87
N GLN A 87 6.53 -8.56 -13.46
CA GLN A 87 7.62 -7.76 -12.91
C GLN A 87 8.14 -8.33 -11.58
N TYR A 88 7.26 -8.84 -10.72
CA TYR A 88 7.67 -9.52 -9.49
C TYR A 88 8.44 -10.82 -9.75
N VAL A 89 8.05 -11.58 -10.78
CA VAL A 89 8.79 -12.78 -11.19
C VAL A 89 10.19 -12.40 -11.70
N LYS A 90 10.29 -11.33 -12.49
CA LYS A 90 11.57 -10.80 -12.98
C LYS A 90 12.49 -10.38 -11.82
N TRP A 91 11.98 -9.58 -10.88
CA TRP A 91 12.75 -9.19 -9.70
C TRP A 91 13.22 -10.40 -8.87
N ALA A 92 12.37 -11.42 -8.70
CA ALA A 92 12.77 -12.63 -8.00
C ALA A 92 13.88 -13.39 -8.72
N TRP A 93 13.84 -13.44 -10.05
CA TRP A 93 14.88 -14.06 -10.88
C TRP A 93 16.21 -13.30 -10.77
N GLU A 94 16.18 -11.97 -10.84
CA GLU A 94 17.34 -11.09 -10.70
C GLU A 94 18.00 -11.21 -9.31
N GLU A 95 17.22 -11.44 -8.25
CA GLU A 95 17.72 -11.74 -6.90
C GLU A 95 18.30 -13.16 -6.75
N GLY A 96 18.44 -13.93 -7.85
CA GLY A 96 18.96 -15.28 -7.82
C GLY A 96 17.99 -16.29 -7.20
N ILE A 97 16.71 -15.96 -7.05
CA ILE A 97 15.66 -16.90 -6.66
C ILE A 97 15.29 -17.76 -7.88
N GLY A 98 16.27 -18.52 -8.38
CA GLY A 98 16.06 -19.57 -9.36
C GLY A 98 15.12 -20.61 -8.77
N LEU A 99 13.98 -20.83 -9.42
CA LEU A 99 12.87 -21.68 -9.00
C LEU A 99 13.26 -23.17 -8.90
N ARG A 100 14.08 -23.56 -7.92
CA ARG A 100 13.93 -24.89 -7.33
C ARG A 100 12.68 -24.83 -6.45
N LYS A 101 11.64 -25.61 -6.78
CA LYS A 101 10.33 -25.65 -6.07
C LYS A 101 10.46 -25.66 -4.54
N HIS A 102 11.57 -26.20 -4.01
CA HIS A 102 11.90 -26.23 -2.59
C HIS A 102 12.32 -24.85 -2.01
N GLN A 103 13.08 -24.03 -2.73
CA GLN A 103 13.67 -22.79 -2.20
C GLN A 103 12.65 -21.65 -2.08
N VAL A 104 11.70 -21.52 -3.02
CA VAL A 104 10.62 -20.53 -2.90
C VAL A 104 9.70 -20.85 -1.73
N LYS A 105 9.38 -22.13 -1.51
CA LYS A 105 8.59 -22.57 -0.34
C LYS A 105 9.33 -22.26 0.96
N LEU A 106 10.66 -22.36 0.96
CA LEU A 106 11.49 -22.04 2.12
C LEU A 106 11.58 -20.52 2.37
N LYS A 107 11.86 -19.70 1.34
CA LYS A 107 11.97 -18.23 1.48
C LYS A 107 10.63 -17.60 1.85
N CYS A 108 9.51 -18.04 1.25
CA CYS A 108 8.16 -17.61 1.66
C CYS A 108 7.80 -18.08 3.08
N LYS A 109 8.16 -19.31 3.48
CA LYS A 109 7.97 -19.78 4.86
C LYS A 109 8.84 -18.99 5.85
N MET A 110 10.07 -18.62 5.50
CA MET A 110 10.94 -17.82 6.36
C MET A 110 10.42 -16.39 6.52
N LEU A 111 9.96 -15.74 5.44
CA LEU A 111 9.33 -14.42 5.50
C LEU A 111 8.02 -14.44 6.31
N ALA A 112 7.20 -15.48 6.15
CA ALA A 112 5.97 -15.65 6.94
C ALA A 112 6.25 -15.98 8.42
N ARG A 113 7.29 -16.78 8.72
CA ARG A 113 7.73 -17.08 10.09
C ARG A 113 8.35 -15.85 10.77
N GLY A 114 9.14 -15.07 10.04
CA GLY A 114 9.70 -13.78 10.51
C GLY A 114 8.59 -12.79 10.87
N LYS A 115 7.58 -12.63 9.99
CA LYS A 115 6.38 -11.82 10.31
C LYS A 115 5.62 -12.34 11.53
N LYS A 116 5.41 -13.67 11.67
CA LYS A 116 4.76 -14.24 12.86
C LYS A 116 5.54 -14.02 14.15
N ARG A 117 6.88 -14.07 14.11
CA ARG A 117 7.74 -13.80 15.28
C ARG A 117 7.67 -12.34 15.68
N LEU A 118 7.78 -11.42 14.72
CA LEU A 118 7.71 -9.98 14.98
C LEU A 118 6.33 -9.57 15.52
N GLU A 119 5.24 -10.13 14.99
CA GLU A 119 3.89 -9.86 15.50
C GLU A 119 3.66 -10.45 16.90
N ARG A 120 4.25 -11.60 17.23
CA ARG A 120 4.25 -12.15 18.59
C ARG A 120 5.05 -11.29 19.56
N GLU A 121 6.23 -10.82 19.17
CA GLU A 121 7.05 -9.92 19.99
C GLU A 121 6.35 -8.56 20.21
N LYS A 122 5.75 -7.97 19.17
CA LYS A 122 4.91 -6.76 19.30
C LYS A 122 3.70 -6.99 20.21
N MET A 123 3.03 -8.14 20.11
CA MET A 123 1.91 -8.49 20.98
C MET A 123 2.34 -8.64 22.45
N MET A 124 3.48 -9.28 22.70
CA MET A 124 4.07 -9.43 24.04
C MET A 124 4.48 -8.07 24.61
N LEU A 125 5.09 -7.20 23.81
CA LEU A 125 5.46 -5.85 24.22
C LEU A 125 4.22 -5.00 24.57
N ARG A 126 3.14 -5.10 23.77
CA ARG A 126 1.86 -4.44 24.04
C ARG A 126 1.18 -4.95 25.32
N ARG A 127 1.30 -6.25 25.62
CA ARG A 127 0.82 -6.83 26.89
C ARG A 127 1.64 -6.33 28.09
N ARG A 128 2.97 -6.23 27.93
CA ARG A 128 3.88 -5.74 28.98
C ARG A 128 3.65 -4.25 29.27
N LYS A 129 3.48 -3.42 28.23
CA LYS A 129 3.09 -2.01 28.38
C LYS A 129 1.72 -1.83 29.05
N ARG A 130 0.73 -2.69 28.75
CA ARG A 130 -0.57 -2.68 29.44
C ARG A 130 -0.48 -3.05 30.93
N LYS A 131 0.40 -3.99 31.29
CA LYS A 131 0.67 -4.32 32.71
C LYS A 131 1.38 -3.18 33.45
N LEU A 132 2.32 -2.50 32.79
CA LEU A 132 3.09 -1.40 33.38
C LEU A 132 2.31 -0.07 33.44
N GLY A 133 1.38 0.18 32.50
CA GLY A 133 0.52 1.37 32.50
C GLY A 133 -0.77 1.24 33.31
N GLY A 134 -0.97 0.13 34.03
CA GLY A 134 -2.14 -0.12 34.87
C GLY A 134 -1.98 0.26 36.35
N GLY A 135 -0.84 0.84 36.74
CA GLY A 135 -0.61 1.37 38.08
C GLY A 135 -1.35 2.69 38.29
N LYS A 136 -2.62 2.58 38.70
CA LYS A 136 -3.38 3.69 39.32
C LYS A 136 -2.58 4.18 40.53
N MET A 137 -2.06 5.40 40.50
CA MET A 137 -1.77 6.15 41.73
C MET A 137 -3.10 6.28 42.48
N ARG A 138 -3.17 5.68 43.67
CA ARG A 138 -4.22 5.92 44.65
C ARG A 138 -3.57 5.91 46.03
N LEU A 139 -3.89 6.97 46.79
CA LEU A 139 -3.63 7.21 48.22
C LEU A 139 -2.20 7.74 48.48
N GLU A 140 -2.00 8.80 49.27
CA GLU A 140 -2.68 9.12 50.53
C GLU A 140 -3.01 10.62 50.67
N ASN A 141 -4.25 10.90 51.09
CA ASN A 141 -4.58 12.08 51.89
C ASN A 141 -4.53 11.60 53.35
N GLU A 142 -3.63 12.18 54.14
CA GLU A 142 -3.78 12.48 55.57
C GLU A 142 -2.95 13.73 55.87
#